data_AF-A0A365KX79-F1
#
_entry.id   AF-A0A365KX79-F1
#
_cell.length_a   1.000
_cell.length_b   1.000
_cell.length_c   1.000
_cell.angle_alpha   90.00
_cell.angle_beta   90.00
_cell.angle_gamma   90.00
#
_symmetry.space_group_name_H-M   'P 1'
#
loop_
_entity.id
_entity.type
_entity.pdbx_description
1 polymer ?
#
loop_
_entity_poly.entity_id
_entity_poly.type
_entity_poly.pdbx_seq_one_letter_code
_entity_poly.pdbx_strand_id
1 'polypeptide(L)'
;MDKVTAFVKRKWRYILVALIALIIGASFGPSQSDVDASANDSQKLQEELEASNAEWAEKVETLETANEESAAKIKELEAKVKEAEPFFLLEEKEREAKEAELKKKEDEEKAKKAAEDAAAKEKADAEAKAKADAEAKEKAKAEEEAKAKADAEAKAEAAAAAVTNSQKQALAMAQDYLDYTPFSKSGLIEQLEFEGFSNTDASYAAENVNADWSAQAVKMAKDYLEYSAFSRSGLIDQLLFEGFSNADATAAVDAAGL
;
A
#
# COMPACT_ATOMS: atom_id res chain seq x y z
N MET A 1 70.68 23.84 -75.48
CA MET A 1 70.30 23.50 -74.08
C MET A 1 68.84 23.87 -73.76
N ASP A 2 68.03 24.22 -74.77
CA ASP A 2 66.70 24.81 -74.57
C ASP A 2 65.56 23.80 -74.38
N LYS A 3 65.75 22.54 -74.77
CA LYS A 3 64.75 21.47 -74.55
C LYS A 3 64.72 21.00 -73.09
N VAL A 4 65.86 21.04 -72.40
CA VAL A 4 65.96 20.65 -70.98
C VAL A 4 65.36 21.74 -70.08
N THR A 5 65.56 23.02 -70.41
CA THR A 5 64.99 24.14 -69.65
C THR A 5 63.47 24.25 -69.81
N ALA A 6 62.91 23.91 -70.97
CA ALA A 6 61.46 23.86 -71.19
C ALA A 6 60.77 22.73 -70.41
N PHE A 7 61.40 21.54 -70.32
CA PHE A 7 60.90 20.42 -69.53
C PHE A 7 60.92 20.71 -68.03
N VAL A 8 62.01 21.31 -67.55
CA VAL A 8 62.16 21.72 -66.13
C VAL A 8 61.15 22.80 -65.77
N LYS A 9 60.95 23.84 -66.60
CA LYS A 9 59.92 24.88 -66.37
C LYS A 9 58.50 24.31 -66.38
N ARG A 10 58.19 23.34 -67.26
CA ARG A 10 56.86 22.73 -67.32
C ARG A 10 56.58 21.85 -66.10
N LYS A 11 57.56 21.07 -65.64
CA LYS A 11 57.42 20.28 -64.40
C LYS A 11 57.36 21.16 -63.14
N TRP A 12 58.12 22.24 -63.07
CA TRP A 12 58.04 23.20 -61.97
C TRP A 12 56.67 23.87 -61.86
N ARG A 13 56.00 24.17 -62.97
CA ARG A 13 54.63 24.71 -62.95
C ARG A 13 53.62 23.71 -62.36
N TYR A 14 53.75 22.42 -62.65
CA TYR A 14 52.89 21.40 -62.05
C TYR A 14 53.19 21.18 -60.56
N ILE A 15 54.47 21.25 -60.16
CA ILE A 15 54.86 21.18 -58.75
C ILE A 15 54.30 22.39 -57.98
N LEU A 16 54.35 23.59 -58.57
CA LEU A 16 53.80 24.80 -57.96
C LEU A 16 52.27 24.74 -57.83
N VAL A 17 51.57 24.25 -58.85
CA VAL A 17 50.10 24.05 -58.81
C VAL A 17 49.72 22.98 -57.78
N ALA A 18 50.49 21.89 -57.67
CA ALA A 18 50.28 20.87 -56.65
C ALA A 18 50.53 21.42 -55.22
N LEU A 19 51.54 22.27 -55.04
CA LEU A 19 51.79 22.95 -53.76
C LEU A 19 50.68 23.93 -53.40
N ILE A 20 50.19 24.72 -54.36
CA ILE A 20 49.06 25.63 -54.14
C ILE A 20 47.77 24.84 -53.82
N ALA A 21 47.50 23.73 -54.52
CA ALA A 21 46.38 22.85 -54.21
C ALA A 21 46.49 22.19 -52.82
N LEU A 22 47.71 21.85 -52.39
CA LEU A 22 47.98 21.29 -51.07
C LEU A 22 47.82 22.33 -49.96
N ILE A 23 48.21 23.58 -50.20
CA ILE A 23 48.03 24.71 -49.28
C ILE A 23 46.54 25.09 -49.15
N ILE A 24 45.79 25.11 -50.26
CA ILE A 24 44.35 25.39 -50.24
C ILE A 24 43.58 24.22 -49.58
N GLY A 25 43.95 22.96 -49.89
CA GLY A 25 43.33 21.77 -49.30
C GLY A 25 43.58 21.60 -47.80
N ALA A 26 44.69 22.13 -47.27
CA ALA A 26 45.01 22.08 -45.85
C ALA A 26 44.36 23.21 -45.02
N SER A 27 43.82 24.25 -45.65
CA SER A 27 43.35 25.46 -44.95
C SER A 27 41.82 25.58 -44.83
N PHE A 28 41.05 24.68 -45.45
CA PHE A 28 39.58 24.75 -45.50
C PHE A 28 38.87 23.43 -45.13
N GLY A 29 39.59 22.46 -44.56
CA GLY A 29 38.99 21.23 -44.00
C GLY A 29 38.59 21.43 -42.53
N PRO A 30 37.54 20.74 -42.05
CA PRO A 30 37.19 20.75 -40.62
C PRO A 30 38.41 20.31 -39.80
N SER A 31 38.64 20.97 -38.67
CA SER A 31 39.77 20.63 -37.82
C SER A 31 39.59 19.22 -37.25
N GLN A 32 40.68 18.56 -36.84
CA GLN A 32 40.61 17.25 -36.20
C GLN A 32 39.65 17.25 -34.99
N SER A 33 39.59 18.35 -34.24
CA SER A 33 38.64 18.53 -33.14
C SER A 33 37.18 18.64 -33.60
N ASP A 34 36.90 19.22 -34.77
CA ASP A 34 35.53 19.33 -35.29
C ASP A 34 35.03 17.96 -35.79
N VAL A 35 35.90 17.17 -36.40
CA VAL A 35 35.55 15.79 -36.81
C VAL A 35 35.40 14.87 -35.61
N ASP A 36 36.23 15.01 -34.58
CA ASP A 36 36.12 14.21 -33.35
C ASP A 36 34.87 14.62 -32.55
N ALA A 37 34.53 15.91 -32.48
CA ALA A 37 33.29 16.39 -31.87
C ALA A 37 32.05 15.87 -32.64
N SER A 38 32.06 15.95 -33.97
CA SER A 38 30.97 15.42 -34.81
C SER A 38 30.84 13.90 -34.71
N ALA A 39 31.95 13.17 -34.54
CA ALA A 39 31.94 11.73 -34.34
C ALA A 39 31.34 11.36 -32.99
N ASN A 40 31.70 12.07 -31.91
CA ASN A 40 31.10 11.90 -30.59
C ASN A 40 29.60 12.24 -30.58
N ASP A 41 29.20 13.32 -31.24
CA ASP A 41 27.78 13.69 -31.35
C ASP A 41 26.99 12.65 -32.14
N SER A 42 27.59 12.09 -33.20
CA SER A 42 26.99 11.00 -33.99
C SER A 42 26.86 9.71 -33.18
N GLN A 43 27.88 9.36 -32.39
CA GLN A 43 27.83 8.21 -31.46
C GLN A 43 26.75 8.41 -30.40
N LYS A 44 26.67 9.59 -29.81
CA LYS A 44 25.64 9.91 -28.81
C LYS A 44 24.23 9.82 -29.39
N LEU A 45 24.01 10.35 -30.60
CA LEU A 45 22.73 10.21 -31.30
C LEU A 45 22.39 8.76 -31.61
N GLN A 46 23.41 7.94 -31.92
CA GLN A 46 23.22 6.52 -32.15
C GLN A 46 22.85 5.77 -30.86
N GLU A 47 23.49 6.10 -29.73
CA GLU A 47 23.13 5.56 -28.41
C GLU A 47 21.72 5.98 -27.97
N GLU A 48 21.34 7.25 -28.17
CA GLU A 48 19.99 7.75 -27.89
C GLU A 48 18.93 7.05 -28.77
N LEU A 49 19.26 6.78 -30.04
CA LEU A 49 18.37 6.06 -30.96
C LEU A 49 18.22 4.59 -30.54
N GLU A 50 19.30 3.94 -30.12
CA GLU A 50 19.28 2.56 -29.62
C GLU A 50 18.48 2.46 -28.31
N ALA A 51 18.64 3.42 -27.38
CA ALA A 51 17.86 3.50 -26.15
C ALA A 51 16.36 3.71 -26.43
N SER A 52 16.02 4.62 -27.34
CA SER A 52 14.63 4.86 -27.75
C SER A 52 14.01 3.61 -28.41
N ASN A 53 14.77 2.93 -29.28
CA ASN A 53 14.30 1.68 -29.90
C ASN A 53 14.07 0.57 -28.87
N ALA A 54 14.90 0.49 -27.82
CA ALA A 54 14.70 -0.45 -26.73
C ALA A 54 13.43 -0.15 -25.91
N GLU A 55 13.18 1.13 -25.60
CA GLU A 55 11.96 1.58 -24.93
C GLU A 55 10.71 1.27 -25.78
N TRP A 56 10.78 1.51 -27.09
CA TRP A 56 9.70 1.16 -28.01
C TRP A 56 9.45 -0.34 -28.09
N ALA A 57 10.50 -1.17 -28.03
CA ALA A 57 10.35 -2.63 -28.00
C ALA A 57 9.61 -3.10 -26.73
N GLU A 58 9.97 -2.57 -25.56
CA GLU A 58 9.26 -2.85 -24.30
C GLU A 58 7.80 -2.40 -24.37
N LYS A 59 7.53 -1.23 -24.97
CA LYS A 59 6.17 -0.73 -25.15
C LYS A 59 5.34 -1.58 -26.11
N VAL A 60 5.96 -2.16 -27.13
CA VAL A 60 5.28 -3.11 -28.04
C VAL A 60 4.93 -4.39 -27.28
N GLU A 61 5.84 -4.94 -26.49
CA GLU A 61 5.59 -6.15 -25.68
C GLU A 61 4.46 -5.94 -24.66
N THR A 62 4.42 -4.79 -23.98
CA THR A 62 3.33 -4.46 -23.05
C THR A 62 1.98 -4.28 -23.76
N LEU A 63 1.96 -3.74 -24.98
CA LEU A 63 0.73 -3.64 -25.77
C LEU A 63 0.25 -4.98 -26.30
N GLU A 64 1.17 -5.87 -26.71
CA GLU A 64 0.83 -7.22 -27.15
C GLU A 64 0.18 -8.01 -26.01
N THR A 65 0.78 -8.01 -24.82
CA THR A 65 0.21 -8.66 -23.62
C THR A 65 -1.16 -8.10 -23.23
N ALA A 66 -1.34 -6.78 -23.24
CA ALA A 66 -2.64 -6.16 -22.97
C ALA A 66 -3.71 -6.53 -24.02
N ASN A 67 -3.30 -6.70 -25.28
CA ASN A 67 -4.19 -7.11 -26.37
C ASN A 67 -4.59 -8.59 -26.25
N GLU A 68 -3.67 -9.47 -25.83
CA GLU A 68 -3.96 -10.86 -25.51
C GLU A 68 -4.93 -10.99 -24.33
N GLU A 69 -4.72 -10.21 -23.26
CA GLU A 69 -5.64 -10.16 -22.12
C GLU A 69 -7.04 -9.68 -22.54
N SER A 70 -7.11 -8.66 -23.40
CA SER A 70 -8.36 -8.16 -23.97
C SER A 70 -9.06 -9.22 -24.83
N ALA A 71 -8.32 -9.96 -25.65
CA ALA A 71 -8.86 -11.06 -26.44
C ALA A 71 -9.40 -12.21 -25.55
N ALA A 72 -8.72 -12.52 -24.44
CA ALA A 72 -9.19 -13.50 -23.46
C ALA A 72 -10.50 -13.06 -22.80
N LYS A 73 -10.61 -11.79 -22.39
CA LYS A 73 -11.85 -11.21 -21.84
C LYS A 73 -13.00 -11.23 -22.84
N ILE A 74 -12.74 -10.90 -24.10
CA ILE A 74 -13.75 -10.96 -25.17
C ILE A 74 -14.26 -12.41 -25.32
N LYS A 75 -13.35 -13.40 -25.35
CA LYS A 75 -13.73 -14.81 -25.45
C LYS A 75 -14.55 -15.30 -24.25
N GLU A 76 -14.23 -14.83 -23.04
CA GLU A 76 -15.01 -15.12 -21.83
C GLU A 76 -16.41 -14.51 -21.90
N LEU A 77 -16.51 -13.25 -22.33
CA LEU A 77 -17.80 -12.56 -22.49
C LEU A 77 -18.66 -13.23 -23.57
N GLU A 78 -18.08 -13.64 -24.70
CA GLU A 78 -18.78 -14.40 -25.73
C GLU A 78 -19.30 -15.75 -25.20
N ALA A 79 -18.53 -16.43 -24.33
CA ALA A 79 -18.98 -17.66 -23.70
C ALA A 79 -20.17 -17.41 -22.76
N LYS A 80 -20.13 -16.33 -21.96
CA LYS A 80 -21.24 -15.91 -21.09
C LYS A 80 -22.48 -15.51 -21.90
N VAL A 81 -22.29 -14.83 -23.03
CA VAL A 81 -23.39 -14.49 -23.94
C VAL A 81 -24.01 -15.77 -24.51
N LYS A 82 -23.21 -16.75 -24.93
CA LYS A 82 -23.71 -18.07 -25.40
C LYS A 82 -24.40 -18.89 -24.32
N GLU A 83 -23.93 -18.82 -23.09
CA GLU A 83 -24.60 -19.43 -21.95
C GLU A 83 -25.94 -18.75 -21.66
N ALA A 84 -26.03 -17.44 -21.91
CA ALA A 84 -27.27 -16.67 -21.82
C ALA A 84 -28.16 -16.75 -23.07
N GLU A 85 -27.66 -17.16 -24.24
CA GLU A 85 -28.46 -17.35 -25.48
C GLU A 85 -29.73 -18.20 -25.27
N PRO A 86 -29.72 -19.34 -24.55
CA PRO A 86 -30.94 -20.08 -24.27
C PRO A 86 -31.94 -19.31 -23.39
N PHE A 87 -31.52 -18.26 -22.68
CA PHE A 87 -32.42 -17.35 -21.96
C PHE A 87 -33.06 -16.31 -22.90
N PHE A 88 -32.36 -15.90 -23.95
CA PHE A 88 -32.84 -14.96 -24.98
C PHE A 88 -33.76 -15.60 -26.03
N LEU A 89 -33.69 -16.93 -26.21
CA LEU A 89 -34.47 -17.69 -27.20
C LEU A 89 -35.78 -18.28 -26.64
N LEU A 90 -36.04 -18.16 -25.34
CA LEU A 90 -37.31 -18.58 -24.73
C LEU A 90 -38.44 -17.63 -25.14
N GLU A 91 -39.60 -18.16 -25.51
CA GLU A 91 -40.81 -17.34 -25.68
C GLU A 91 -41.06 -16.56 -24.37
N GLU A 92 -41.51 -15.32 -24.49
CA GLU A 92 -41.62 -14.34 -23.40
C GLU A 92 -42.30 -14.91 -22.13
N LYS A 93 -43.27 -15.82 -22.30
CA LYS A 93 -43.95 -16.53 -21.21
C LYS A 93 -43.09 -17.54 -20.46
N GLU A 94 -42.15 -18.21 -21.13
CA GLU A 94 -41.24 -19.17 -20.49
C GLU A 94 -40.09 -18.46 -19.78
N ARG A 95 -39.67 -17.29 -20.28
CA ARG A 95 -38.74 -16.38 -19.59
C ARG A 95 -39.36 -15.81 -18.33
N GLU A 96 -40.60 -15.31 -18.41
CA GLU A 96 -41.37 -14.86 -17.23
C GLU A 96 -41.58 -15.99 -16.22
N ALA A 97 -41.82 -17.22 -16.68
CA ALA A 97 -41.97 -18.37 -15.78
C ALA A 97 -40.66 -18.74 -15.07
N LYS A 98 -39.52 -18.73 -15.78
CA LYS A 98 -38.21 -19.00 -15.17
C LYS A 98 -37.72 -17.86 -14.29
N GLU A 99 -37.97 -16.61 -14.66
CA GLU A 99 -37.66 -15.44 -13.85
C GLU A 99 -38.53 -15.41 -12.59
N ALA A 100 -39.82 -15.79 -12.71
CA ALA A 100 -40.68 -15.99 -11.55
C ALA A 100 -40.24 -17.17 -10.67
N GLU A 101 -39.73 -18.26 -11.25
CA GLU A 101 -39.18 -19.39 -10.49
C GLU A 101 -37.89 -19.01 -9.76
N LEU A 102 -36.98 -18.29 -10.42
CA LEU A 102 -35.74 -17.79 -9.83
C LEU A 102 -36.02 -16.75 -8.75
N LYS A 103 -36.95 -15.82 -9.01
CA LYS A 103 -37.39 -14.82 -8.02
C LYS A 103 -38.07 -15.49 -6.84
N LYS A 104 -38.86 -16.55 -7.06
CA LYS A 104 -39.46 -17.33 -5.98
C LYS A 104 -38.41 -18.11 -5.18
N LYS A 105 -37.38 -18.65 -5.82
CA LYS A 105 -36.24 -19.30 -5.13
C LYS A 105 -35.41 -18.29 -4.34
N GLU A 106 -35.17 -17.10 -4.89
CA GLU A 106 -34.47 -16.01 -4.21
C GLU A 106 -35.30 -15.44 -3.05
N ASP A 107 -36.62 -15.36 -3.20
CA ASP A 107 -37.56 -14.97 -2.14
C ASP A 107 -37.68 -16.05 -1.06
N GLU A 108 -37.63 -17.34 -1.41
CA GLU A 108 -37.57 -18.45 -0.45
C GLU A 108 -36.22 -18.50 0.29
N GLU A 109 -35.11 -18.21 -0.38
CA GLU A 109 -33.79 -18.10 0.23
C GLU A 109 -33.69 -16.85 1.12
N LYS A 110 -34.24 -15.71 0.69
CA LYS A 110 -34.41 -14.50 1.53
C LYS A 110 -35.34 -14.76 2.71
N ALA A 111 -36.41 -15.53 2.55
CA ALA A 111 -37.31 -15.88 3.64
C ALA A 111 -36.63 -16.83 4.64
N LYS A 112 -35.80 -17.76 4.16
CA LYS A 112 -35.01 -18.65 5.02
C LYS A 112 -33.91 -17.89 5.75
N LYS A 113 -33.23 -16.97 5.08
CA LYS A 113 -32.25 -16.06 5.67
C LYS A 113 -32.89 -15.07 6.65
N ALA A 114 -34.11 -14.58 6.36
CA ALA A 114 -34.90 -13.74 7.27
C ALA A 114 -35.44 -14.52 8.48
N ALA A 115 -35.72 -15.82 8.34
CA ALA A 115 -36.10 -16.69 9.46
C ALA A 115 -34.90 -17.06 10.36
N GLU A 116 -33.73 -17.28 9.77
CA GLU A 116 -32.47 -17.41 10.53
C GLU A 116 -32.07 -16.09 11.21
N ASP A 117 -32.20 -14.94 10.52
CA ASP A 117 -32.03 -13.62 11.11
C ASP A 117 -33.09 -13.32 12.19
N ALA A 118 -34.32 -13.79 12.05
CA ALA A 118 -35.37 -13.62 13.08
C ALA A 118 -35.10 -14.48 14.33
N ALA A 119 -34.58 -15.71 14.17
CA ALA A 119 -34.17 -16.55 15.29
C ALA A 119 -32.90 -16.03 15.99
N ALA A 120 -31.97 -15.43 15.23
CA ALA A 120 -30.82 -14.71 15.78
C ALA A 120 -31.26 -13.40 16.49
N LYS A 121 -32.29 -12.73 15.95
CA LYS A 121 -32.86 -11.50 16.51
C LYS A 121 -33.67 -11.72 17.79
N GLU A 122 -34.39 -12.84 17.95
CA GLU A 122 -35.10 -13.13 19.22
C GLU A 122 -34.13 -13.42 20.38
N LYS A 123 -32.95 -13.98 20.08
CA LYS A 123 -31.86 -14.14 21.06
C LYS A 123 -31.12 -12.82 21.35
N ALA A 124 -31.05 -11.91 20.38
CA ALA A 124 -30.46 -10.58 20.54
C ALA A 124 -31.43 -9.53 21.16
N ASP A 125 -32.74 -9.65 20.99
CA ASP A 125 -33.75 -8.72 21.54
C ASP A 125 -33.99 -8.94 23.06
N ALA A 126 -33.67 -10.11 23.61
CA ALA A 126 -33.61 -10.32 25.06
C ALA A 126 -32.40 -9.60 25.71
N GLU A 127 -31.33 -9.37 24.95
CA GLU A 127 -30.10 -8.70 25.41
C GLU A 127 -30.11 -7.20 25.09
N ALA A 128 -30.79 -6.78 24.02
CA ALA A 128 -30.96 -5.38 23.63
C ALA A 128 -32.03 -4.62 24.43
N LYS A 129 -33.05 -5.30 25.00
CA LYS A 129 -34.04 -4.65 25.88
C LYS A 129 -33.47 -4.26 27.25
N ALA A 130 -32.33 -4.82 27.67
CA ALA A 130 -31.59 -4.36 28.85
C ALA A 130 -30.71 -3.13 28.56
N LYS A 131 -30.39 -2.87 27.29
CA LYS A 131 -29.53 -1.75 26.86
C LYS A 131 -30.32 -0.49 26.45
N ALA A 132 -31.57 -0.66 25.99
CA ALA A 132 -32.41 0.45 25.53
C ALA A 132 -33.14 1.24 26.64
N ASP A 133 -33.30 0.70 27.85
CA ASP A 133 -33.80 1.46 29.02
C ASP A 133 -32.69 2.33 29.67
N ALA A 134 -31.42 2.13 29.30
CA ALA A 134 -30.28 2.92 29.80
C ALA A 134 -30.05 4.22 29.01
N GLU A 135 -30.21 4.20 27.68
CA GLU A 135 -29.92 5.36 26.82
C GLU A 135 -31.02 6.46 26.85
N ALA A 136 -32.25 6.13 27.24
CA ALA A 136 -33.32 7.14 27.38
C ALA A 136 -33.21 7.97 28.68
N LYS A 137 -32.43 7.50 29.66
CA LYS A 137 -32.16 8.21 30.93
C LYS A 137 -30.93 9.13 30.83
N GLU A 138 -30.11 8.95 29.79
CA GLU A 138 -28.87 9.68 29.57
C GLU A 138 -29.10 11.09 28.98
N LYS A 139 -30.17 11.26 28.21
CA LYS A 139 -30.47 12.56 27.56
C LYS A 139 -31.04 13.62 28.51
N ALA A 140 -31.52 13.25 29.70
CA ALA A 140 -32.00 14.19 30.72
C ALA A 140 -30.91 14.60 31.75
N LYS A 141 -29.76 13.91 31.77
CA LYS A 141 -28.63 14.21 32.67
C LYS A 141 -27.62 15.20 32.05
N ALA A 142 -27.62 15.32 30.73
CA ALA A 142 -26.71 16.19 29.97
C ALA A 142 -26.88 17.70 30.20
N GLU A 143 -28.01 18.15 30.77
CA GLU A 143 -28.23 19.57 31.09
C GLU A 143 -27.78 19.96 32.51
N GLU A 144 -27.58 18.99 33.43
CA GLU A 144 -27.05 19.24 34.78
C GLU A 144 -25.50 19.16 34.83
N GLU A 145 -24.89 18.39 33.92
CA GLU A 145 -23.43 18.27 33.78
C GLU A 145 -22.71 19.55 33.31
N ALA A 146 -23.43 20.48 32.67
CA ALA A 146 -22.86 21.75 32.24
C ALA A 146 -22.47 22.67 33.41
N LYS A 147 -23.08 22.50 34.60
CA LYS A 147 -22.76 23.30 35.79
C LYS A 147 -21.69 22.65 36.68
N ALA A 148 -21.49 21.34 36.59
CA ALA A 148 -20.46 20.60 37.33
C ALA A 148 -19.07 20.69 36.68
N LYS A 149 -18.99 21.00 35.38
CA LYS A 149 -17.73 21.10 34.62
C LYS A 149 -16.86 22.29 35.06
N ALA A 150 -17.45 23.36 35.57
CA ALA A 150 -16.72 24.55 36.04
C ALA A 150 -16.06 24.37 37.43
N ASP A 151 -16.61 23.49 38.28
CA ASP A 151 -16.05 23.21 39.62
C ASP A 151 -14.97 22.10 39.59
N ALA A 152 -15.00 21.23 38.57
CA ALA A 152 -14.04 20.14 38.40
C ALA A 152 -12.69 20.61 37.82
N GLU A 153 -12.67 21.67 37.01
CA GLU A 153 -11.44 22.20 36.41
C GLU A 153 -10.52 22.84 37.47
N ALA A 154 -11.10 23.46 38.52
CA ALA A 154 -10.35 23.99 39.66
C ALA A 154 -9.80 22.90 40.60
N LYS A 155 -10.31 21.67 40.54
CA LYS A 155 -9.88 20.53 41.37
C LYS A 155 -8.91 19.59 40.65
N ALA A 156 -8.91 19.56 39.32
CA ALA A 156 -7.97 18.79 38.51
C ALA A 156 -6.53 19.32 38.64
N GLU A 157 -6.35 20.63 38.81
CA GLU A 157 -5.04 21.24 39.03
C GLU A 157 -4.45 20.92 40.42
N ALA A 158 -5.29 20.54 41.39
CA ALA A 158 -4.88 20.12 42.73
C ALA A 158 -4.59 18.61 42.87
N ALA A 159 -5.03 17.77 41.92
CA ALA A 159 -4.89 16.32 41.95
C ALA A 159 -3.67 15.77 41.17
N ALA A 160 -2.99 16.62 40.41
CA ALA A 160 -1.76 16.27 39.66
C ALA A 160 -0.56 15.88 40.56
N ALA A 161 -0.72 15.86 41.89
CA ALA A 161 0.34 15.58 42.85
C ALA A 161 0.34 14.15 43.44
N ALA A 162 -0.64 13.28 43.15
CA ALA A 162 -0.66 11.93 43.71
C ALA A 162 -1.23 10.87 42.75
N VAL A 163 -0.37 9.91 42.37
CA VAL A 163 -0.76 8.67 41.67
C VAL A 163 -1.86 7.95 42.45
N THR A 164 -3.00 7.70 41.82
CA THR A 164 -4.16 7.06 42.47
C THR A 164 -3.87 5.57 42.74
N ASN A 165 -4.60 4.95 43.66
CA ASN A 165 -4.47 3.49 43.86
C ASN A 165 -4.91 2.71 42.60
N SER A 166 -5.89 3.21 41.83
CA SER A 166 -6.32 2.60 40.57
C SER A 166 -5.18 2.59 39.55
N GLN A 167 -4.49 3.72 39.38
CA GLN A 167 -3.31 3.84 38.52
C GLN A 167 -2.18 2.88 38.92
N LYS A 168 -1.94 2.69 40.22
CA LYS A 168 -0.95 1.72 40.71
C LYS A 168 -1.34 0.27 40.41
N GLN A 169 -2.62 -0.07 40.53
CA GLN A 169 -3.13 -1.41 40.20
C GLN A 169 -3.07 -1.67 38.70
N ALA A 170 -3.48 -0.70 37.88
CA ALA A 170 -3.36 -0.79 36.42
C ALA A 170 -1.90 -0.97 35.99
N LEU A 171 -0.97 -0.23 36.61
CA LEU A 171 0.46 -0.35 36.34
C LEU A 171 1.01 -1.73 36.71
N ALA A 172 0.65 -2.27 37.87
CA ALA A 172 1.07 -3.60 38.29
C ALA A 172 0.55 -4.68 37.32
N MET A 173 -0.72 -4.59 36.94
CA MET A 173 -1.30 -5.52 35.97
C MET A 173 -0.67 -5.40 34.58
N ALA A 174 -0.34 -4.18 34.15
CA ALA A 174 0.38 -3.94 32.89
C ALA A 174 1.75 -4.65 32.88
N GLN A 175 2.45 -4.66 34.01
CA GLN A 175 3.71 -5.39 34.16
C GLN A 175 3.49 -6.90 34.05
N ASP A 176 2.50 -7.43 34.77
CA ASP A 176 2.16 -8.86 34.74
C ASP A 176 1.79 -9.33 33.32
N TYR A 177 1.06 -8.52 32.55
CA TYR A 177 0.74 -8.83 31.14
C TYR A 177 1.99 -8.88 30.26
N LEU A 178 2.86 -7.87 30.33
CA LEU A 178 4.06 -7.81 29.50
C LEU A 178 5.11 -8.87 29.84
N ASP A 179 5.04 -9.45 31.04
CA ASP A 179 5.82 -10.62 31.44
C ASP A 179 5.27 -11.93 30.86
N TYR A 180 3.95 -11.99 30.59
CA TYR A 180 3.29 -13.19 30.06
C TYR A 180 3.21 -13.22 28.53
N THR A 181 2.86 -12.10 27.89
CA THR A 181 2.69 -12.00 26.44
C THR A 181 3.09 -10.62 25.94
N PRO A 182 3.69 -10.50 24.74
CA PRO A 182 4.01 -9.21 24.18
C PRO A 182 2.74 -8.43 23.80
N PHE A 183 2.79 -7.11 23.96
CA PHE A 183 1.75 -6.18 23.56
C PHE A 183 2.34 -4.94 22.90
N SER A 184 1.59 -4.35 21.96
CA SER A 184 1.78 -2.96 21.60
C SER A 184 1.30 -2.04 22.72
N LYS A 185 1.72 -0.76 22.69
CA LYS A 185 1.25 0.21 23.69
C LYS A 185 -0.28 0.36 23.66
N SER A 186 -0.88 0.45 22.48
CA SER A 186 -2.34 0.55 22.33
C SER A 186 -3.04 -0.73 22.73
N GLY A 187 -2.52 -1.90 22.32
CA GLY A 187 -3.08 -3.19 22.71
C GLY A 187 -3.07 -3.40 24.22
N LEU A 188 -2.01 -2.96 24.92
CA LEU A 188 -1.96 -3.01 26.38
C LEU A 188 -3.00 -2.09 27.04
N ILE A 189 -3.27 -0.91 26.47
CA ILE A 189 -4.32 0.00 26.97
C ILE A 189 -5.69 -0.66 26.82
N GLU A 190 -6.00 -1.19 25.64
CA GLU A 190 -7.26 -1.89 25.37
C GLU A 190 -7.44 -3.11 26.28
N GLN A 191 -6.36 -3.87 26.52
CA GLN A 191 -6.40 -5.00 27.45
C GLN A 191 -6.74 -4.54 28.87
N LEU A 192 -6.13 -3.47 29.38
CA LEU A 192 -6.42 -2.95 30.72
C LEU A 192 -7.84 -2.37 30.82
N GLU A 193 -8.38 -1.76 29.77
CA GLU A 193 -9.78 -1.34 29.72
C GLU A 193 -10.73 -2.54 29.78
N PHE A 194 -10.41 -3.63 29.09
CA PHE A 194 -11.14 -4.87 29.17
C PHE A 194 -11.14 -5.46 30.60
N GLU A 195 -10.02 -5.33 31.32
CA GLU A 195 -9.90 -5.68 32.75
C GLU A 195 -10.68 -4.74 33.69
N GLY A 196 -11.32 -3.70 33.14
CA GLY A 196 -12.23 -2.80 33.86
C GLY A 196 -11.57 -1.52 34.38
N PHE A 197 -10.32 -1.23 34.00
CA PHE A 197 -9.73 0.07 34.30
C PHE A 197 -10.33 1.17 33.43
N SER A 198 -10.35 2.40 33.94
CA SER A 198 -10.72 3.55 33.12
C SER A 198 -9.64 3.81 32.06
N ASN A 199 -10.02 4.38 30.92
CA ASN A 199 -9.06 4.79 29.88
C ASN A 199 -7.91 5.65 30.45
N THR A 200 -8.22 6.55 31.39
CA THR A 200 -7.23 7.39 32.08
C THR A 200 -6.22 6.55 32.87
N ASP A 201 -6.67 5.54 33.62
CA ASP A 201 -5.78 4.69 34.41
C ASP A 201 -4.99 3.72 33.53
N ALA A 202 -5.61 3.15 32.50
CA ALA A 202 -4.97 2.27 31.53
C ALA A 202 -3.89 3.00 30.72
N SER A 203 -4.17 4.21 30.23
CA SER A 203 -3.21 5.06 29.54
C SER A 203 -2.05 5.44 30.46
N TYR A 204 -2.35 5.82 31.71
CA TYR A 204 -1.32 6.08 32.72
C TYR A 204 -0.42 4.85 32.93
N ALA A 205 -0.99 3.66 33.08
CA ALA A 205 -0.24 2.43 33.27
C ALA A 205 0.68 2.13 32.07
N ALA A 206 0.13 2.15 30.86
CA ALA A 206 0.92 1.92 29.64
C ALA A 206 2.00 2.98 29.44
N GLU A 207 1.84 4.21 29.91
CA GLU A 207 2.90 5.23 29.86
C GLU A 207 4.01 5.01 30.89
N ASN A 208 3.70 4.38 32.03
CA ASN A 208 4.60 4.29 33.17
C ASN A 208 5.17 2.88 33.40
N VAL A 209 4.75 1.87 32.62
CA VAL A 209 5.18 0.45 32.74
C VAL A 209 6.65 0.22 32.37
N ASN A 210 7.38 1.25 31.92
CA ASN A 210 8.79 1.19 31.55
C ASN A 210 9.12 0.06 30.54
N ALA A 211 8.20 -0.15 29.59
CA ALA A 211 8.38 -1.11 28.52
C ALA A 211 9.19 -0.54 27.36
N ASP A 212 10.04 -1.37 26.78
CA ASP A 212 10.65 -1.12 25.47
C ASP A 212 9.70 -1.64 24.38
N TRP A 213 8.94 -0.73 23.76
CA TRP A 213 7.91 -1.07 22.78
C TRP A 213 8.49 -1.71 21.52
N SER A 214 9.68 -1.29 21.08
CA SER A 214 10.37 -1.90 19.95
C SER A 214 10.79 -3.33 20.30
N ALA A 215 11.27 -3.58 21.51
CA ALA A 215 11.56 -4.94 21.98
C ALA A 215 10.30 -5.80 22.12
N GLN A 216 9.16 -5.23 22.51
CA GLN A 216 7.88 -5.95 22.53
C GLN A 216 7.43 -6.36 21.12
N ALA A 217 7.64 -5.52 20.11
CA ALA A 217 7.37 -5.88 18.71
C ALA A 217 8.23 -7.07 18.25
N VAL A 218 9.53 -7.08 18.60
CA VAL A 218 10.45 -8.20 18.29
C VAL A 218 9.99 -9.51 18.96
N LYS A 219 9.54 -9.45 20.21
CA LYS A 219 8.98 -10.62 20.91
C LYS A 219 7.74 -11.13 20.19
N MET A 220 6.78 -10.26 19.91
CA MET A 220 5.55 -10.61 19.19
C MET A 220 5.84 -11.25 17.84
N ALA A 221 6.78 -10.69 17.07
CA ALA A 221 7.18 -11.23 15.78
C ALA A 221 7.72 -12.66 15.89
N LYS A 222 8.53 -12.94 16.92
CA LYS A 222 9.08 -14.27 17.19
C LYS A 222 7.99 -15.24 17.62
N ASP A 223 7.11 -14.82 18.53
CA ASP A 223 6.01 -15.66 19.02
C ASP A 223 5.09 -16.10 17.86
N TYR A 224 4.78 -15.19 16.92
CA TYR A 224 4.04 -15.56 15.71
C TYR A 224 4.78 -16.58 14.85
N LEU A 225 6.08 -16.40 14.65
CA LEU A 225 6.90 -17.30 13.83
C LEU A 225 7.09 -18.67 14.49
N GLU A 226 7.02 -18.76 15.82
CA GLU A 226 7.00 -20.03 16.54
C GLU A 226 5.69 -20.80 16.30
N TYR A 227 4.57 -20.09 16.14
CA TYR A 227 3.26 -20.72 15.94
C TYR A 227 2.92 -20.99 14.46
N SER A 228 3.38 -20.16 13.53
CA SER A 228 2.99 -20.24 12.11
C SER A 228 4.00 -19.58 11.18
N ALA A 229 4.05 -20.03 9.93
CA ALA A 229 4.89 -19.42 8.91
C ALA A 229 4.27 -18.14 8.37
N PHE A 230 5.06 -17.08 8.25
CA PHE A 230 4.66 -15.80 7.66
C PHE A 230 5.61 -15.40 6.53
N SER A 231 5.10 -14.67 5.54
CA SER A 231 5.96 -13.86 4.66
C SER A 231 6.40 -12.59 5.40
N ARG A 232 7.50 -11.96 4.95
CA ARG A 232 7.98 -10.69 5.52
C ARG A 232 6.87 -9.63 5.58
N SER A 233 6.18 -9.41 4.46
CA SER A 233 5.08 -8.43 4.40
C SER A 233 3.90 -8.83 5.27
N GLY A 234 3.53 -10.11 5.29
CA GLY A 234 2.41 -10.60 6.10
C GLY A 234 2.67 -10.43 7.61
N LEU A 235 3.90 -10.66 8.07
CA LEU A 235 4.23 -10.47 9.48
C LEU A 235 4.25 -8.98 9.85
N ILE A 236 4.71 -8.10 8.96
CA ILE A 236 4.62 -6.64 9.17
C ILE A 236 3.15 -6.22 9.30
N ASP A 237 2.29 -6.68 8.38
CA ASP A 237 0.85 -6.36 8.43
C ASP A 237 0.19 -6.87 9.71
N GLN A 238 0.59 -8.06 10.18
CA GLN A 238 0.09 -8.59 11.45
C GLN A 238 0.50 -7.70 12.63
N LEU A 239 1.77 -7.30 12.73
CA LEU A 239 2.22 -6.42 13.82
C LEU A 239 1.57 -5.03 13.76
N LEU A 240 1.28 -4.51 12.57
CA LEU A 240 0.48 -3.30 12.41
C LEU A 240 -0.95 -3.48 12.92
N PHE A 241 -1.57 -4.64 12.65
CA PHE A 241 -2.88 -4.98 13.20
C PHE A 241 -2.86 -5.09 14.73
N GLU A 242 -1.78 -5.64 15.31
CA GLU A 242 -1.56 -5.64 16.77
C GLU A 242 -1.32 -4.23 17.36
N GLY A 243 -1.21 -3.19 16.53
CA GLY A 243 -1.08 -1.80 16.96
C GLY A 243 0.36 -1.28 17.09
N PHE A 244 1.36 -2.00 16.57
CA PHE A 244 2.73 -1.46 16.50
C PHE A 244 2.88 -0.39 15.42
N SER A 245 3.86 0.49 15.60
CA SER A 245 4.22 1.44 14.55
C SER A 245 4.85 0.71 13.36
N ASN A 246 4.73 1.27 12.15
CA ASN A 246 5.35 0.69 10.96
C ASN A 246 6.88 0.52 11.11
N ALA A 247 7.54 1.47 11.78
CA ALA A 247 8.97 1.40 12.05
C ALA A 247 9.32 0.24 12.99
N ASP A 248 8.59 0.07 14.09
CA ASP A 248 8.82 -1.02 15.04
C ASP A 248 8.48 -2.39 14.42
N ALA A 249 7.38 -2.48 13.68
CA ALA A 249 6.98 -3.70 12.99
C ALA A 249 8.05 -4.13 11.97
N THR A 250 8.51 -3.21 11.12
CA THR A 250 9.54 -3.51 10.12
C THR A 250 10.85 -3.95 10.77
N ALA A 251 11.31 -3.19 11.78
CA ALA A 251 12.54 -3.53 12.50
C ALA A 251 12.43 -4.87 13.25
N ALA A 252 11.25 -5.17 13.81
CA ALA A 252 10.99 -6.43 14.49
C ALA A 252 11.06 -7.63 13.55
N VAL A 253 10.48 -7.52 12.36
CA VAL A 253 10.53 -8.57 11.32
C VAL A 253 11.96 -8.78 10.82
N ASP A 254 12.71 -7.70 10.58
CA ASP A 254 14.13 -7.80 10.21
C ASP A 254 14.95 -8.48 11.31
N ALA A 255 14.70 -8.14 12.58
CA ALA A 255 15.36 -8.76 13.73
C ALA A 255 14.95 -10.23 13.95
N ALA A 256 13.79 -10.64 13.44
CA ALA A 256 13.31 -12.02 13.45
C ALA A 256 13.85 -12.85 12.26
N GLY A 257 14.56 -12.23 11.32
CA GLY A 257 15.29 -12.91 10.24
C GLY A 257 14.51 -13.09 8.94
N LEU A 258 13.49 -12.24 8.69
CA LEU A 258 12.69 -12.22 7.46
C LEU A 258 12.91 -10.99 6.59
#